data_AF-A0A6H9LMV3-F1
#
_entry.id   AF-A0A6H9LMV3-F1
#
_cell.length_a   1.000
_cell.length_b   1.000
_cell.length_c   1.000
_cell.angle_alpha   90.00
_cell.angle_beta   90.00
_cell.angle_gamma   90.00
#
_symmetry.space_group_name_H-M   'P 1'
#
loop_
_entity.id
_entity.type
_entity.pdbx_description
1 polymer ?
#
loop_
_entity_poly.entity_id
_entity_poly.type
_entity_poly.pdbx_seq_one_letter_code
_entity_poly.pdbx_strand_id
1 'polypeptide(L)'
;TIRVDVERLDTLMNMMGELVLGRNSMVQTVNNLLTEHENENKYEKLAQSTNSINFITTELQMAVMKMRMQPVGKVFKKFPRLVRDLSRDSKKEIALQITGETTELDKSVIEEIGDPLVHIIRNSCDHGIESPEDRVAKGKSAQGTVKLSAVQEGSNIVIKIEDDGKGLDVDAIRAKAVERKLVSEEDAQNMSNNDVFKFIFEAGFSTAKKITDVSGRGVGMDVVRTNIEKLNGFIELDSELGKGTTISIKLPLTLAIIQGLLVESNDEVFILPLSSVHETVKTEQAEIYYANKKPVLSLREDVIPIVNLNHLLKASTETFTLAQKPYIVIVGLAEKKIGIMIDKFLGQEEVVIKSLGQYLGTTEGVAGATILGDGRIRLIVDLIGLFNIAKRIC
;
A
#
# COMPACT_ATOMS: atom_id res chain seq x y z
N THR A 1 -8.70 -28.20 -20.86
CA THR A 1 -8.59 -26.79 -20.43
C THR A 1 -9.17 -25.90 -21.51
N ILE A 2 -10.15 -25.08 -21.17
CA ILE A 2 -10.72 -24.08 -22.09
C ILE A 2 -9.76 -22.89 -22.09
N ARG A 3 -9.26 -22.50 -23.27
CA ARG A 3 -8.45 -21.27 -23.42
C ARG A 3 -9.41 -20.09 -23.54
N VAL A 4 -9.43 -19.23 -22.53
CA VAL A 4 -10.20 -17.98 -22.53
C VAL A 4 -9.24 -16.84 -22.84
N ASP A 5 -9.65 -15.93 -23.72
CA ASP A 5 -8.88 -14.74 -24.06
C ASP A 5 -8.74 -13.82 -22.84
N VAL A 6 -7.56 -13.23 -22.65
CA VAL A 6 -7.27 -12.33 -21.53
C VAL A 6 -8.18 -11.10 -21.59
N GLU A 7 -8.44 -10.56 -22.79
CA GLU A 7 -9.33 -9.41 -22.97
C GLU A 7 -10.77 -9.69 -22.54
N ARG A 8 -11.24 -10.93 -22.70
CA ARG A 8 -12.59 -11.35 -22.26
C ARG A 8 -12.68 -11.44 -20.74
N LEU A 9 -11.62 -11.92 -20.10
CA LEU A 9 -11.54 -11.93 -18.63
C LEU A 9 -11.49 -10.49 -18.10
N ASP A 10 -10.71 -9.61 -18.70
CA ASP A 10 -10.65 -8.20 -18.29
C ASP A 10 -12.01 -7.49 -18.48
N THR A 11 -12.75 -7.81 -19.55
CA THR A 11 -14.12 -7.30 -19.76
C THR A 11 -15.09 -7.82 -18.69
N LEU A 12 -15.03 -9.12 -18.34
CA LEU A 12 -15.80 -9.68 -17.24
C LEU A 12 -15.44 -9.01 -15.91
N MET A 13 -14.16 -8.75 -15.66
CA MET A 13 -13.70 -8.04 -14.47
C MET A 13 -14.25 -6.61 -14.40
N ASN A 14 -14.26 -5.89 -15.52
CA ASN A 14 -14.83 -4.55 -15.59
C ASN A 14 -16.34 -4.56 -15.33
N MET A 15 -17.08 -5.49 -15.94
CA MET A 15 -18.50 -5.66 -15.69
C MET A 15 -18.79 -6.06 -14.23
N MET A 16 -17.90 -6.84 -13.61
CA MET A 16 -18.00 -7.15 -12.19
C MET A 16 -17.74 -5.94 -11.30
N GLY A 17 -16.77 -5.10 -11.66
CA GLY A 17 -16.57 -3.82 -10.99
C GLY A 17 -17.82 -2.95 -11.04
N GLU A 18 -18.43 -2.81 -12.23
CA GLU A 18 -19.71 -2.09 -12.39
C GLU A 18 -20.86 -2.72 -11.59
N LEU A 19 -20.94 -4.06 -11.53
CA LEU A 19 -21.96 -4.75 -10.76
C LEU A 19 -21.80 -4.52 -9.26
N VAL A 20 -20.57 -4.52 -8.76
CA VAL A 20 -20.26 -4.18 -7.36
C VAL A 20 -20.64 -2.72 -7.07
N LEU A 21 -20.36 -1.80 -7.98
CA LEU A 21 -20.77 -0.39 -7.86
C LEU A 21 -22.29 -0.22 -7.85
N GLY A 22 -22.99 -0.85 -8.78
CA GLY A 22 -24.46 -0.85 -8.85
C GLY A 22 -25.11 -1.48 -7.61
N ARG A 23 -24.52 -2.58 -7.09
CA ARG A 23 -24.90 -3.19 -5.81
C ARG A 23 -24.73 -2.20 -4.66
N ASN A 24 -23.59 -1.53 -4.53
CA ASN A 24 -23.33 -0.59 -3.44
C ASN A 24 -24.31 0.59 -3.47
N SER A 25 -24.55 1.16 -4.65
CA SER A 25 -25.57 2.21 -4.86
C SER A 25 -26.97 1.74 -4.45
N MET A 26 -27.34 0.51 -4.78
CA MET A 26 -28.62 -0.07 -4.37
C MET A 26 -28.70 -0.26 -2.84
N VAL A 27 -27.66 -0.78 -2.19
CA VAL A 27 -27.60 -0.93 -0.72
C VAL A 27 -27.76 0.42 -0.04
N GLN A 28 -27.05 1.45 -0.50
CA GLN A 28 -27.17 2.81 0.03
C GLN A 28 -28.57 3.38 -0.16
N THR A 29 -29.15 3.24 -1.35
CA THR A 29 -30.52 3.74 -1.63
C THR A 29 -31.54 3.08 -0.70
N VAL A 30 -31.43 1.78 -0.47
CA VAL A 30 -32.32 1.06 0.45
C VAL A 30 -32.11 1.52 1.89
N ASN A 31 -30.87 1.72 2.33
CA ASN A 31 -30.58 2.22 3.68
C ASN A 31 -31.11 3.64 3.90
N ASN A 32 -31.03 4.52 2.89
CA ASN A 32 -31.60 5.87 2.94
C ASN A 32 -33.13 5.82 3.03
N LEU A 33 -33.78 4.96 2.25
CA LEU A 33 -35.24 4.77 2.31
C LEU A 33 -35.72 4.20 3.65
N LEU A 34 -34.94 3.30 4.26
CA LEU A 34 -35.23 2.74 5.58
C LEU A 34 -35.08 3.77 6.71
N THR A 35 -34.17 4.75 6.58
CA THR A 35 -33.96 5.80 7.57
C THR A 35 -34.98 6.93 7.47
N GLU A 36 -35.52 7.20 6.28
CA GLU A 36 -36.54 8.23 6.09
C GLU A 36 -37.96 7.77 6.45
N HIS A 37 -38.27 6.47 6.38
CA HIS A 37 -39.64 5.96 6.52
C HIS A 37 -39.70 4.77 7.52
N GLU A 38 -39.94 5.05 8.80
CA GLU A 38 -39.94 4.06 9.90
C GLU A 38 -41.05 2.96 9.83
N ASN A 39 -42.00 2.98 8.87
CA ASN A 39 -43.26 2.23 9.04
C ASN A 39 -43.89 1.57 7.77
N GLU A 40 -43.14 0.85 6.93
CA GLU A 40 -43.77 -0.11 5.98
C GLU A 40 -43.00 -1.43 5.77
N ASN A 41 -43.69 -2.56 5.98
CA ASN A 41 -43.28 -3.95 5.63
C ASN A 41 -42.80 -4.14 4.16
N LYS A 42 -42.94 -3.15 3.28
CA LYS A 42 -42.47 -3.20 1.89
C LYS A 42 -40.95 -3.02 1.77
N TYR A 43 -40.33 -2.24 2.65
CA TYR A 43 -38.89 -1.99 2.60
C TYR A 43 -38.07 -3.18 3.10
N GLU A 44 -38.67 -4.04 3.94
CA GLU A 44 -38.02 -5.26 4.44
C GLU A 44 -37.77 -6.28 3.32
N LYS A 45 -38.74 -6.48 2.42
CA LYS A 45 -38.57 -7.34 1.22
C LYS A 45 -37.54 -6.79 0.24
N LEU A 46 -37.47 -5.47 0.12
CA LEU A 46 -36.47 -4.79 -0.72
C LEU A 46 -35.07 -4.98 -0.12
N ALA A 47 -34.90 -4.74 1.19
CA ALA A 47 -33.66 -4.98 1.91
C ALA A 47 -33.20 -6.45 1.81
N GLN A 48 -34.13 -7.41 1.93
CA GLN A 48 -33.82 -8.84 1.77
C GLN A 48 -33.35 -9.18 0.34
N SER A 49 -33.99 -8.60 -0.68
CA SER A 49 -33.62 -8.79 -2.09
C SER A 49 -32.25 -8.16 -2.39
N THR A 50 -32.00 -6.97 -1.84
CA THR A 50 -30.71 -6.26 -1.91
C THR A 50 -29.58 -7.05 -1.24
N ASN A 51 -29.82 -7.66 -0.08
CA ASN A 51 -28.87 -8.54 0.59
C ASN A 51 -28.59 -9.82 -0.24
N SER A 52 -29.60 -10.36 -0.90
CA SER A 52 -29.43 -11.53 -1.78
C SER A 52 -28.59 -11.19 -3.02
N ILE A 53 -28.84 -10.04 -3.66
CA ILE A 53 -28.02 -9.54 -4.77
C ILE A 53 -26.59 -9.27 -4.30
N ASN A 54 -26.40 -8.68 -3.12
CA ASN A 54 -25.09 -8.48 -2.51
C ASN A 54 -24.33 -9.82 -2.43
N PHE A 55 -24.96 -10.85 -1.84
CA PHE A 55 -24.34 -12.16 -1.69
C PHE A 55 -23.97 -12.77 -3.06
N ILE A 56 -24.91 -12.83 -3.99
CA ILE A 56 -24.69 -13.41 -5.33
C ILE A 56 -23.60 -12.65 -6.09
N THR A 57 -23.58 -11.32 -6.00
CA THR A 57 -22.56 -10.48 -6.65
C THR A 57 -21.17 -10.76 -6.06
N THR A 58 -21.07 -10.94 -4.75
CA THR A 58 -19.81 -11.27 -4.06
C THR A 58 -19.30 -12.65 -4.48
N GLU A 59 -20.19 -13.65 -4.55
CA GLU A 59 -19.83 -15.00 -5.03
C GLU A 59 -19.38 -14.97 -6.49
N LEU A 60 -20.08 -14.21 -7.34
CA LEU A 60 -19.73 -14.10 -8.76
C LEU A 60 -18.38 -13.38 -8.94
N GLN A 61 -18.11 -12.35 -8.13
CA GLN A 61 -16.82 -11.68 -8.10
C GLN A 61 -15.69 -12.64 -7.75
N MET A 62 -15.86 -13.44 -6.69
CA MET A 62 -14.86 -14.44 -6.30
C MET A 62 -14.65 -15.50 -7.40
N ALA A 63 -15.72 -15.93 -8.08
CA ALA A 63 -15.62 -16.91 -9.17
C ALA A 63 -14.85 -16.36 -10.37
N VAL A 64 -15.14 -15.13 -10.80
CA VAL A 64 -14.41 -14.49 -11.91
C VAL A 64 -12.94 -14.25 -11.53
N MET A 65 -12.68 -13.85 -10.28
CA MET A 65 -11.30 -13.70 -9.77
C MET A 65 -10.50 -14.98 -9.87
N LYS A 66 -11.05 -16.10 -9.39
CA LYS A 66 -10.41 -17.42 -9.48
C LYS A 66 -10.05 -17.82 -10.90
N MET A 67 -10.80 -17.37 -11.92
CA MET A 67 -10.45 -17.65 -13.32
C MET A 67 -9.18 -16.92 -13.79
N ARG A 68 -8.84 -15.77 -13.20
CA ARG A 68 -7.65 -14.97 -13.55
C ARG A 68 -6.41 -15.40 -12.75
N MET A 69 -6.62 -16.07 -11.62
CA MET A 69 -5.53 -16.50 -10.74
C MET A 69 -4.57 -17.44 -11.45
N GLN A 70 -3.29 -17.34 -11.07
CA GLN A 70 -2.26 -18.28 -11.47
C GLN A 70 -1.45 -18.70 -10.24
N PRO A 71 -0.85 -19.91 -10.25
CA PRO A 71 0.03 -20.33 -9.17
C PRO A 71 1.26 -19.42 -9.05
N VAL A 72 1.54 -18.94 -7.83
CA VAL A 72 2.72 -18.13 -7.51
C VAL A 72 4.03 -18.87 -7.80
N GLY A 73 4.00 -20.20 -7.84
CA GLY A 73 5.13 -21.06 -8.21
C GLY A 73 5.82 -20.66 -9.53
N LYS A 74 5.11 -20.01 -10.47
CA LYS A 74 5.74 -19.46 -11.69
C LYS A 74 6.87 -18.47 -11.37
N VAL A 75 6.67 -17.60 -10.37
CA VAL A 75 7.68 -16.65 -9.89
C VAL A 75 8.73 -17.38 -9.06
N PHE A 76 8.33 -18.39 -8.29
CA PHE A 76 9.26 -19.06 -7.38
C PHE A 76 10.33 -19.88 -8.12
N LYS A 77 10.03 -20.37 -9.32
CA LYS A 77 10.94 -21.16 -10.17
C LYS A 77 12.27 -20.47 -10.51
N LYS A 78 12.36 -19.13 -10.49
CA LYS A 78 13.63 -18.42 -10.74
C LYS A 78 14.55 -18.38 -9.51
N PHE A 79 14.02 -18.53 -8.30
CA PHE A 79 14.79 -18.34 -7.06
C PHE A 79 15.83 -19.42 -6.74
N PRO A 80 15.61 -20.72 -7.03
CA PRO A 80 16.65 -21.73 -6.81
C PRO A 80 17.95 -21.42 -7.55
N ARG A 81 17.85 -20.91 -8.79
CA ARG A 81 19.02 -20.50 -9.57
C ARG A 81 19.66 -19.24 -8.98
N LEU A 82 18.85 -18.22 -8.68
CA LEU A 82 19.34 -16.97 -8.07
C LEU A 82 20.10 -17.22 -6.76
N VAL A 83 19.53 -18.01 -5.84
CA VAL A 83 20.17 -18.31 -4.54
C VAL A 83 21.46 -19.11 -4.74
N ARG A 84 21.51 -20.02 -5.72
CA ARG A 84 22.73 -20.77 -6.04
C ARG A 84 23.85 -19.85 -6.55
N ASP A 85 23.51 -18.90 -7.42
CA ASP A 85 24.47 -17.93 -7.96
C ASP A 85 24.98 -17.01 -6.83
N LEU A 86 24.07 -16.48 -5.99
CA LEU A 86 24.44 -15.64 -4.82
C LEU A 86 25.28 -16.40 -3.78
N SER A 87 24.94 -17.66 -3.52
CA SER A 87 25.71 -18.55 -2.61
C SER A 87 27.16 -18.71 -3.09
N ARG A 88 27.36 -18.87 -4.41
CA ARG A 88 28.68 -18.97 -5.02
C ARG A 88 29.46 -17.66 -4.95
N ASP A 89 28.82 -16.54 -5.29
CA ASP A 89 29.46 -15.22 -5.32
C ASP A 89 29.84 -14.73 -3.92
N SER A 90 28.99 -14.98 -2.93
CA SER A 90 29.22 -14.63 -1.52
C SER A 90 30.07 -15.66 -0.76
N LYS A 91 30.39 -16.81 -1.38
CA LYS A 91 31.09 -17.95 -0.75
C LYS A 91 30.40 -18.45 0.53
N LYS A 92 29.06 -18.48 0.53
CA LYS A 92 28.25 -18.97 1.66
C LYS A 92 27.49 -20.21 1.25
N GLU A 93 27.27 -21.13 2.17
CA GLU A 93 26.42 -22.30 1.94
C GLU A 93 24.96 -21.97 2.28
N ILE A 94 24.07 -21.95 1.28
CA ILE A 94 22.67 -21.54 1.47
C ILE A 94 21.73 -22.59 0.86
N ALA A 95 20.78 -23.07 1.65
CA ALA A 95 19.67 -23.90 1.20
C ALA A 95 18.40 -23.06 1.07
N LEU A 96 17.73 -23.14 -0.09
CA LEU A 96 16.43 -22.53 -0.31
C LEU A 96 15.32 -23.58 -0.14
N GLN A 97 14.39 -23.32 0.77
CA GLN A 97 13.18 -24.12 0.96
C GLN A 97 11.98 -23.35 0.41
N ILE A 98 11.20 -23.96 -0.47
CA ILE A 98 10.01 -23.33 -1.07
C ILE A 98 8.78 -24.15 -0.68
N THR A 99 7.74 -23.48 -0.20
CA THR A 99 6.45 -24.09 0.15
C THR A 99 5.30 -23.23 -0.37
N GLY A 100 4.14 -23.84 -0.64
CA GLY A 100 2.97 -23.10 -1.10
C GLY A 100 3.05 -22.61 -2.55
N GLU A 101 3.81 -23.28 -3.42
CA GLU A 101 3.92 -22.93 -4.84
C GLU A 101 2.57 -22.97 -5.59
N THR A 102 1.62 -23.73 -5.07
CA THR A 102 0.26 -23.88 -5.61
C THR A 102 -0.66 -22.73 -5.22
N THR A 103 -0.24 -21.85 -4.29
CA THR A 103 -1.04 -20.70 -3.87
C THR A 103 -1.30 -19.78 -5.05
N GLU A 104 -2.56 -19.46 -5.23
CA GLU A 104 -3.08 -18.72 -6.37
C GLU A 104 -3.00 -17.20 -6.12
N LEU A 105 -2.46 -16.47 -7.09
CA LEU A 105 -2.35 -15.01 -7.09
C LEU A 105 -2.81 -14.45 -8.43
N ASP A 106 -3.27 -13.21 -8.41
CA ASP A 106 -3.65 -12.52 -9.63
C ASP A 106 -2.47 -12.40 -10.60
N LYS A 107 -2.73 -12.55 -11.90
CA LYS A 107 -1.69 -12.49 -12.94
C LYS A 107 -0.89 -11.17 -12.90
N SER A 108 -1.54 -10.02 -12.73
CA SER A 108 -0.85 -8.73 -12.67
C SER A 108 -0.01 -8.60 -11.40
N VAL A 109 -0.49 -9.13 -10.27
CA VAL A 109 0.28 -9.19 -9.03
C VAL A 109 1.53 -10.06 -9.20
N ILE A 110 1.43 -11.21 -9.89
CA ILE A 110 2.55 -12.10 -10.19
C ILE A 110 3.64 -11.41 -11.02
N GLU A 111 3.24 -10.59 -12.01
CA GLU A 111 4.17 -9.86 -12.87
C GLU A 111 4.95 -8.79 -12.08
N GLU A 112 4.29 -8.09 -11.15
CA GLU A 112 4.88 -7.00 -10.36
C GLU A 112 5.61 -7.46 -9.08
N ILE A 113 5.15 -8.53 -8.41
CA ILE A 113 5.72 -9.01 -7.14
C ILE A 113 7.10 -9.65 -7.32
N GLY A 114 7.44 -10.02 -8.56
CA GLY A 114 8.67 -10.73 -8.88
C GLY A 114 9.94 -10.00 -8.50
N ASP A 115 9.98 -8.67 -8.64
CA ASP A 115 11.17 -7.84 -8.37
C ASP A 115 11.35 -7.56 -6.87
N PRO A 116 10.32 -7.17 -6.10
CA PRO A 116 10.38 -7.10 -4.64
C PRO A 116 10.94 -8.37 -3.98
N LEU A 117 10.48 -9.54 -4.41
CA LEU A 117 10.93 -10.82 -3.87
C LEU A 117 12.40 -11.12 -4.18
N VAL A 118 12.88 -10.78 -5.39
CA VAL A 118 14.31 -10.90 -5.74
C VAL A 118 15.16 -10.09 -4.76
N HIS A 119 14.73 -8.86 -4.45
CA HIS A 119 15.48 -7.97 -3.58
C HIS A 119 15.53 -8.48 -2.14
N ILE A 120 14.40 -8.93 -1.59
CA ILE A 120 14.32 -9.47 -0.23
C ILE A 120 15.17 -10.74 -0.08
N ILE A 121 15.08 -11.66 -1.04
CA ILE A 121 15.89 -12.90 -1.05
C ILE A 121 17.38 -12.56 -1.14
N ARG A 122 17.76 -11.60 -1.99
CA ARG A 122 19.16 -11.15 -2.08
C ARG A 122 19.66 -10.59 -0.75
N ASN A 123 18.89 -9.72 -0.08
CA ASN A 123 19.27 -9.18 1.22
C ASN A 123 19.44 -10.28 2.27
N SER A 124 18.58 -11.29 2.24
CA SER A 124 18.70 -12.47 3.10
C SER A 124 20.02 -13.21 2.84
N CYS A 125 20.39 -13.46 1.57
CA CYS A 125 21.63 -14.14 1.22
C CYS A 125 22.90 -13.32 1.48
N ASP A 126 22.91 -12.04 1.10
CA ASP A 126 24.10 -11.18 1.13
C ASP A 126 24.37 -10.64 2.53
N HIS A 127 23.33 -10.25 3.25
CA HIS A 127 23.45 -9.57 4.55
C HIS A 127 22.92 -10.37 5.73
N GLY A 128 21.85 -11.15 5.55
CA GLY A 128 21.25 -11.98 6.60
C GLY A 128 22.13 -13.18 6.97
N ILE A 129 22.37 -14.07 6.01
CA ILE A 129 23.17 -15.28 6.21
C ILE A 129 24.64 -14.93 6.40
N GLU A 130 25.26 -15.54 7.41
CA GLU A 130 26.65 -15.35 7.81
C GLU A 130 27.59 -16.31 7.04
N SER A 131 28.92 -16.16 7.15
CA SER A 131 29.83 -17.15 6.55
C SER A 131 29.73 -18.50 7.29
N PRO A 132 30.06 -19.62 6.64
CA PRO A 132 30.03 -20.93 7.30
C PRO A 132 30.86 -20.97 8.60
N GLU A 133 32.01 -20.31 8.62
CA GLU A 133 32.88 -20.22 9.80
C GLU A 133 32.22 -19.46 10.95
N ASP A 134 31.65 -18.28 10.65
CA ASP A 134 30.95 -17.46 11.65
C ASP A 134 29.72 -18.18 12.21
N ARG A 135 29.01 -18.95 11.37
CA ARG A 135 27.84 -19.75 11.78
C ARG A 135 28.24 -20.85 12.76
N VAL A 136 29.28 -21.60 12.44
CA VAL A 136 29.80 -22.66 13.32
C VAL A 136 30.31 -22.08 14.64
N ALA A 137 30.99 -20.92 14.61
CA ALA A 137 31.43 -20.22 15.82
C ALA A 137 30.26 -19.81 16.74
N LYS A 138 29.08 -19.55 16.16
CA LYS A 138 27.84 -19.23 16.87
C LYS A 138 26.96 -20.46 17.18
N GLY A 139 27.46 -21.67 16.95
CA GLY A 139 26.74 -22.92 17.22
C GLY A 139 25.62 -23.25 16.22
N LYS A 140 25.60 -22.59 15.05
CA LYS A 140 24.63 -22.84 13.98
C LYS A 140 25.19 -23.84 12.96
N SER A 141 24.28 -24.41 12.15
CA SER A 141 24.65 -25.18 10.95
C SER A 141 25.48 -24.34 9.98
N ALA A 142 26.54 -24.90 9.41
CA ALA A 142 27.36 -24.22 8.40
C ALA A 142 26.54 -23.78 7.18
N GLN A 143 25.57 -24.61 6.77
CA GLN A 143 24.57 -24.26 5.76
C GLN A 143 23.46 -23.40 6.39
N GLY A 144 23.28 -22.20 5.87
CA GLY A 144 22.15 -21.31 6.17
C GLY A 144 20.90 -21.70 5.40
N THR A 145 19.73 -21.35 5.95
CA THR A 145 18.43 -21.67 5.36
C THR A 145 17.68 -20.37 5.06
N VAL A 146 17.21 -20.24 3.82
CA VAL A 146 16.20 -19.24 3.44
C VAL A 146 14.93 -20.00 3.05
N LYS A 147 13.81 -19.67 3.69
CA LYS A 147 12.51 -20.28 3.44
C LYS A 147 11.58 -19.26 2.80
N LEU A 148 11.03 -19.63 1.66
CA LEU A 148 10.02 -18.88 0.93
C LEU A 148 8.71 -19.65 1.01
N SER A 149 7.67 -19.03 1.55
CA SER A 149 6.35 -19.63 1.67
C SER A 149 5.26 -18.68 1.19
N ALA A 150 4.19 -19.24 0.63
CA ALA A 150 2.99 -18.50 0.29
C ALA A 150 1.76 -19.26 0.78
N VAL A 151 0.90 -18.60 1.55
CA VAL A 151 -0.32 -19.18 2.10
C VAL A 151 -1.47 -18.20 1.97
N GLN A 152 -2.68 -18.71 1.77
CA GLN A 152 -3.89 -17.91 1.84
C GLN A 152 -4.37 -17.85 3.31
N GLU A 153 -4.41 -16.65 3.89
CA GLU A 153 -4.95 -16.38 5.22
C GLU A 153 -6.15 -15.43 5.09
N GLY A 154 -7.37 -15.97 5.17
CA GLY A 154 -8.61 -15.20 4.98
C GLY A 154 -8.72 -14.59 3.58
N SER A 155 -8.87 -13.26 3.53
CA SER A 155 -8.95 -12.47 2.29
C SER A 155 -7.58 -12.00 1.78
N ASN A 156 -6.48 -12.47 2.37
CA ASN A 156 -5.13 -12.08 1.97
C ASN A 156 -4.30 -13.31 1.57
N ILE A 157 -3.41 -13.12 0.61
CA ILE A 157 -2.27 -14.00 0.38
C ILE A 157 -1.09 -13.46 1.18
N VAL A 158 -0.51 -14.31 2.02
CA VAL A 158 0.66 -13.98 2.83
C VAL A 158 1.86 -14.71 2.25
N ILE A 159 2.83 -13.94 1.75
CA ILE A 159 4.12 -14.44 1.30
C ILE A 159 5.14 -14.14 2.39
N LYS A 160 5.79 -15.18 2.94
CA LYS A 160 6.81 -15.04 3.98
C LYS A 160 8.17 -15.45 3.45
N ILE A 161 9.17 -14.64 3.75
CA ILE A 161 10.59 -14.92 3.52
C ILE A 161 11.26 -14.94 4.89
N GLU A 162 11.76 -16.10 5.28
CA GLU A 162 12.38 -16.35 6.57
C GLU A 162 13.85 -16.75 6.34
N ASP A 163 14.79 -16.14 7.06
CA ASP A 163 16.19 -16.57 7.09
C ASP A 163 16.62 -16.90 8.51
N ASP A 164 17.56 -17.84 8.66
CA ASP A 164 18.18 -18.22 9.94
C ASP A 164 19.52 -17.48 10.19
N GLY A 165 19.63 -16.28 9.62
CA GLY A 165 20.82 -15.47 9.61
C GLY A 165 21.11 -14.80 10.95
N LYS A 166 21.90 -13.73 10.90
CA LYS A 166 22.32 -12.98 12.10
C LYS A 166 21.19 -12.12 12.70
N GLY A 167 20.07 -11.97 12.01
CA GLY A 167 19.03 -11.01 12.37
C GLY A 167 19.47 -9.56 12.26
N LEU A 168 18.63 -8.66 12.76
CA LEU A 168 18.85 -7.23 12.72
C LEU A 168 19.24 -6.70 14.11
N ASP A 169 20.25 -5.85 14.12
CA ASP A 169 20.70 -5.15 15.31
C ASP A 169 19.81 -3.92 15.55
N VAL A 170 18.84 -4.07 16.45
CA VAL A 170 17.87 -3.04 16.81
C VAL A 170 18.56 -1.79 17.33
N ASP A 171 19.63 -1.94 18.14
CA ASP A 171 20.33 -0.80 18.73
C ASP A 171 21.12 -0.04 17.68
N ALA A 172 21.75 -0.73 16.72
CA ALA A 172 22.41 -0.10 15.59
C ALA A 172 21.42 0.65 14.67
N ILE A 173 20.23 0.08 14.45
CA ILE A 173 19.15 0.73 13.67
C ILE A 173 18.66 1.97 14.42
N ARG A 174 18.39 1.86 15.73
CA ARG A 174 17.94 2.95 16.59
C ARG A 174 18.94 4.10 16.58
N ALA A 175 20.22 3.82 16.83
CA ALA A 175 21.29 4.83 16.83
C ALA A 175 21.37 5.55 15.48
N LYS A 176 21.22 4.81 14.38
CA LYS A 176 21.25 5.39 13.04
C LYS A 176 20.00 6.22 12.71
N ALA A 177 18.84 5.86 13.24
CA ALA A 177 17.61 6.64 13.09
C ALA A 177 17.74 8.01 13.81
N VAL A 178 18.33 8.01 15.00
CA VAL A 178 18.65 9.24 15.75
C VAL A 178 19.70 10.08 15.03
N GLU A 179 20.80 9.49 14.55
CA GLU A 179 21.85 10.18 13.78
C GLU A 179 21.26 10.91 12.56
N ARG A 180 20.29 10.28 11.91
CA ARG A 180 19.60 10.80 10.71
C ARG A 180 18.44 11.73 11.02
N LYS A 181 18.18 12.02 12.30
CA LYS A 181 17.08 12.88 12.77
C LYS A 181 15.71 12.42 12.29
N LEU A 182 15.53 11.10 12.14
CA LEU A 182 14.21 10.51 11.84
C LEU A 182 13.34 10.44 13.10
N VAL A 183 13.97 10.39 14.27
CA VAL A 183 13.31 10.30 15.57
C VAL A 183 14.20 10.95 16.64
N SER A 184 13.61 11.50 17.71
CA SER A 184 14.37 12.00 18.85
C SER A 184 14.99 10.85 19.65
N GLU A 185 16.04 11.11 20.42
CA GLU A 185 16.67 10.06 21.25
C GLU A 185 15.72 9.52 22.33
N GLU A 186 14.88 10.39 22.89
CA GLU A 186 13.88 10.04 23.91
C GLU A 186 12.77 9.17 23.31
N ASP A 187 12.23 9.54 22.15
CA ASP A 187 11.21 8.75 21.46
C ASP A 187 11.76 7.40 21.01
N ALA A 188 13.00 7.37 20.49
CA ALA A 188 13.64 6.16 20.00
C ALA A 188 13.82 5.10 21.11
N GLN A 189 14.02 5.52 22.36
CA GLN A 189 14.12 4.61 23.51
C GLN A 189 12.76 4.02 23.91
N ASN A 190 11.67 4.75 23.70
CA ASN A 190 10.32 4.31 24.01
C ASN A 190 9.66 3.47 22.89
N MET A 191 10.25 3.44 21.70
CA MET A 191 9.75 2.65 20.57
C MET A 191 9.91 1.14 20.78
N SER A 192 8.89 0.39 20.33
CA SER A 192 8.99 -1.07 20.22
C SER A 192 10.00 -1.47 19.14
N ASN A 193 10.58 -2.67 19.22
CA ASN A 193 11.50 -3.18 18.20
C ASN A 193 10.87 -3.18 16.79
N ASN A 194 9.58 -3.51 16.71
CA ASN A 194 8.84 -3.50 15.44
C ASN A 194 8.73 -2.10 14.84
N ASP A 195 8.56 -1.07 15.67
CA ASP A 195 8.54 0.31 15.19
C ASP A 195 9.93 0.76 14.73
N VAL A 196 10.99 0.34 15.42
CA VAL A 196 12.37 0.61 15.00
C VAL A 196 12.68 -0.04 13.65
N PHE A 197 12.17 -1.24 13.37
CA PHE A 197 12.35 -1.88 12.07
C PHE A 197 11.68 -1.15 10.91
N LYS A 198 10.65 -0.32 11.16
CA LYS A 198 10.01 0.47 10.10
C LYS A 198 11.00 1.43 9.43
N PHE A 199 12.02 1.89 10.14
CA PHE A 199 13.05 2.78 9.58
C PHE A 199 13.87 2.14 8.47
N ILE A 200 13.97 0.81 8.41
CA ILE A 200 14.72 0.09 7.36
C ILE A 200 14.19 0.41 5.96
N PHE A 201 12.90 0.71 5.87
CA PHE A 201 12.21 1.04 4.63
C PHE A 201 12.24 2.54 4.32
N GLU A 202 12.86 3.38 5.15
CA GLU A 202 13.03 4.80 4.85
C GLU A 202 14.09 5.02 3.77
N ALA A 203 13.84 6.04 2.93
CA ALA A 203 14.70 6.32 1.79
C ALA A 203 16.16 6.54 2.22
N GLY A 204 17.05 5.75 1.62
CA GLY A 204 18.49 5.81 1.89
C GLY A 204 18.92 5.30 3.26
N PHE A 205 18.05 4.67 4.08
CA PHE A 205 18.38 4.17 5.43
C PHE A 205 19.41 3.02 5.44
N SER A 206 19.67 2.40 4.29
CA SER A 206 20.61 1.28 4.11
C SER A 206 21.87 1.39 4.97
N THR A 207 22.11 0.36 5.80
CA THR A 207 23.22 0.24 6.76
C THR A 207 24.59 0.07 6.10
N ALA A 208 24.65 -0.11 4.78
CA ALA A 208 25.90 -0.31 4.06
C ALA A 208 26.74 0.99 3.95
N LYS A 209 27.96 0.96 4.47
CA LYS A 209 28.99 2.02 4.31
C LYS A 209 29.57 2.12 2.89
N LYS A 210 29.23 1.19 1.98
CA LYS A 210 29.65 1.19 0.57
C LYS A 210 28.43 0.98 -0.32
N ILE A 211 28.24 1.89 -1.26
CA ILE A 211 27.38 1.66 -2.44
C ILE A 211 28.09 0.56 -3.24
N THR A 212 27.52 -0.64 -3.30
CA THR A 212 28.05 -1.71 -4.16
C THR A 212 27.47 -1.56 -5.57
N ASP A 213 28.35 -1.38 -6.55
CA ASP A 213 28.09 -1.01 -7.96
C ASP A 213 27.37 -2.08 -8.83
N VAL A 214 26.58 -2.99 -8.29
CA VAL A 214 26.05 -4.14 -9.07
C VAL A 214 24.56 -4.00 -9.46
N SER A 215 23.94 -2.85 -9.25
CA SER A 215 22.69 -2.52 -9.94
C SER A 215 22.61 -1.02 -10.16
N GLY A 216 22.79 -0.59 -11.42
CA GLY A 216 22.75 0.81 -11.87
C GLY A 216 21.41 1.52 -11.71
N ARG A 217 20.61 1.13 -10.72
CA ARG A 217 19.48 1.86 -10.13
C ARG A 217 19.53 1.48 -8.65
N GLY A 218 19.90 2.39 -7.76
CA GLY A 218 19.97 2.10 -6.32
C GLY A 218 18.60 1.66 -5.80
N VAL A 219 18.37 0.35 -5.68
CA VAL A 219 17.13 -0.22 -5.15
C VAL A 219 17.39 -0.51 -3.67
N GLY A 220 16.77 0.27 -2.79
CA GLY A 220 16.74 -0.01 -1.36
C GLY A 220 15.43 -0.70 -0.95
N MET A 221 15.31 -0.98 0.36
CA MET A 221 14.08 -1.50 0.95
C MET A 221 12.90 -0.51 0.85
N ASP A 222 13.16 0.77 0.64
CA ASP A 222 12.18 1.81 0.30
C ASP A 222 11.44 1.54 -1.01
N VAL A 223 12.17 1.10 -2.05
CA VAL A 223 11.58 0.72 -3.35
C VAL A 223 10.74 -0.55 -3.20
N VAL A 224 11.20 -1.51 -2.38
CA VAL A 224 10.43 -2.72 -2.07
C VAL A 224 9.10 -2.35 -1.42
N ARG A 225 9.11 -1.53 -0.35
CA ARG A 225 7.87 -1.06 0.31
C ARG A 225 6.95 -0.38 -0.70
N THR A 226 7.47 0.58 -1.47
CA THR A 226 6.68 1.32 -2.48
C THR A 226 6.03 0.39 -3.50
N ASN A 227 6.73 -0.64 -3.97
CA ASN A 227 6.18 -1.60 -4.93
C ASN A 227 5.10 -2.49 -4.30
N ILE A 228 5.25 -2.88 -3.03
CA ILE A 228 4.22 -3.63 -2.31
C ILE A 228 2.97 -2.77 -2.06
N GLU A 229 3.15 -1.51 -1.67
CA GLU A 229 2.05 -0.56 -1.44
C GLU A 229 1.26 -0.28 -2.72
N LYS A 230 1.92 -0.20 -3.88
CA LYS A 230 1.25 -0.10 -5.20
C LYS A 230 0.36 -1.30 -5.51
N LEU A 231 0.64 -2.46 -4.93
CA LEU A 231 -0.19 -3.66 -5.04
C LEU A 231 -1.28 -3.71 -3.95
N ASN A 232 -1.50 -2.59 -3.24
CA ASN A 232 -2.35 -2.49 -2.06
C ASN A 232 -1.97 -3.51 -0.97
N GLY A 233 -0.71 -3.92 -0.96
CA GLY A 233 -0.15 -4.83 0.02
C GLY A 233 0.48 -4.10 1.19
N PHE A 234 0.72 -4.86 2.25
CA PHE A 234 1.47 -4.40 3.42
C PHE A 234 2.67 -5.30 3.63
N ILE A 235 3.78 -4.70 4.07
CA ILE A 235 5.02 -5.40 4.42
C ILE A 235 5.28 -5.26 5.92
N GLU A 236 5.51 -6.39 6.56
CA GLU A 236 5.87 -6.51 7.97
C GLU A 236 7.25 -7.14 8.08
N LEU A 237 8.03 -6.68 9.05
CA LEU A 237 9.36 -7.19 9.34
C LEU A 237 9.43 -7.56 10.81
N ASP A 238 9.87 -8.77 11.08
CA ASP A 238 10.18 -9.29 12.41
C ASP A 238 11.59 -9.85 12.39
N SER A 239 12.39 -9.59 13.42
CA SER A 239 13.76 -10.06 13.48
C SER A 239 14.27 -10.14 14.90
N GLU A 240 15.06 -11.17 15.16
CA GLU A 240 15.75 -11.35 16.43
C GLU A 240 17.24 -11.57 16.18
N LEU A 241 18.06 -10.78 16.88
CA LEU A 241 19.51 -10.84 16.78
C LEU A 241 20.01 -12.25 17.10
N GLY A 242 20.80 -12.80 16.18
CA GLY A 242 21.34 -14.15 16.27
C GLY A 242 20.37 -15.27 15.86
N LYS A 243 19.06 -15.02 15.66
CA LYS A 243 18.11 -16.05 15.22
C LYS A 243 17.71 -15.92 13.76
N GLY A 244 17.59 -14.70 13.24
CA GLY A 244 17.23 -14.48 11.84
C GLY A 244 16.24 -13.34 11.60
N THR A 245 15.68 -13.30 10.40
CA THR A 245 14.73 -12.28 9.97
C THR A 245 13.55 -12.93 9.24
N THR A 246 12.36 -12.43 9.49
CA THR A 246 11.13 -12.80 8.81
C THR A 246 10.50 -11.56 8.20
N ILE A 247 10.34 -11.57 6.88
CA ILE A 247 9.62 -10.54 6.14
C ILE A 247 8.31 -11.15 5.64
N SER A 248 7.20 -10.55 6.03
CA SER A 248 5.85 -10.97 5.64
C SER A 248 5.22 -9.92 4.72
N ILE A 249 4.79 -10.35 3.53
CA ILE A 249 4.07 -9.53 2.57
C ILE A 249 2.63 -10.02 2.55
N LYS A 250 1.69 -9.13 2.88
CA LYS A 250 0.25 -9.41 2.83
C LYS A 250 -0.33 -8.72 1.60
N LEU A 251 -0.90 -9.48 0.68
CA LEU A 251 -1.52 -9.01 -0.55
C LEU A 251 -3.02 -9.34 -0.53
N PRO A 252 -3.91 -8.37 -0.81
CA PRO A 252 -5.34 -8.66 -0.86
C PRO A 252 -5.68 -9.56 -2.05
N LEU A 253 -6.68 -10.44 -1.88
CA LEU A 253 -7.24 -11.29 -2.94
C LEU A 253 -8.19 -10.54 -3.89
N THR A 254 -8.48 -9.28 -3.59
CA THR A 254 -9.55 -8.52 -4.25
C THR A 254 -9.05 -7.80 -5.51
N LEU A 255 -10.02 -7.22 -6.23
CA LEU A 255 -9.77 -6.17 -7.21
C LEU A 255 -9.04 -5.04 -6.47
N ALA A 256 -8.51 -4.05 -7.20
CA ALA A 256 -8.05 -2.80 -6.59
C ALA A 256 -9.25 -2.00 -6.02
N ILE A 257 -9.99 -2.59 -5.08
CA ILE A 257 -11.04 -1.98 -4.29
C ILE A 257 -10.35 -1.35 -3.10
N ILE A 258 -10.60 -0.06 -2.91
CA ILE A 258 -10.11 0.67 -1.75
C ILE A 258 -11.29 1.26 -1.01
N GLN A 259 -11.13 1.45 0.30
CA GLN A 259 -11.98 2.37 1.04
C GLN A 259 -11.53 3.80 0.72
N GLY A 260 -12.43 4.58 0.15
CA GLY A 260 -12.20 5.96 -0.23
C GLY A 260 -13.03 6.92 0.63
N LEU A 261 -12.40 7.99 1.08
CA LEU A 261 -13.09 9.16 1.63
C LEU A 261 -13.47 10.10 0.48
N LEU A 262 -14.76 10.29 0.27
CA LEU A 262 -15.30 11.17 -0.77
C LEU A 262 -15.30 12.61 -0.25
N VAL A 263 -14.56 13.47 -0.95
CA VAL A 263 -14.40 14.87 -0.59
C VAL A 263 -14.73 15.78 -1.77
N GLU A 264 -15.45 16.86 -1.51
CA GLU A 264 -15.77 17.89 -2.49
C GLU A 264 -14.76 19.04 -2.38
N SER A 265 -14.24 19.51 -3.51
CA SER A 265 -13.43 20.73 -3.61
C SER A 265 -13.72 21.43 -4.93
N ASN A 266 -14.10 22.70 -4.88
CA ASN A 266 -14.61 23.54 -5.97
C ASN A 266 -15.58 22.79 -6.90
N ASP A 267 -16.69 22.32 -6.31
CA ASP A 267 -17.77 21.59 -7.00
C ASP A 267 -17.37 20.25 -7.66
N GLU A 268 -16.17 19.75 -7.34
CA GLU A 268 -15.62 18.52 -7.88
C GLU A 268 -15.34 17.52 -6.78
N VAL A 269 -15.68 16.27 -7.02
CA VAL A 269 -15.55 15.20 -6.04
C VAL A 269 -14.31 14.38 -6.31
N PHE A 270 -13.47 14.26 -5.30
CA PHE A 270 -12.25 13.47 -5.28
C PHE A 270 -12.37 12.37 -4.23
N ILE A 271 -11.57 11.32 -4.41
CA ILE A 271 -11.51 10.20 -3.48
C ILE A 271 -10.11 10.14 -2.89
N LEU A 272 -10.02 10.27 -1.57
CA LEU A 272 -8.78 10.09 -0.82
C LEU A 272 -8.75 8.65 -0.29
N PRO A 273 -7.68 7.86 -0.50
CA PRO A 273 -7.55 6.55 0.13
C PRO A 273 -7.64 6.67 1.65
N LEU A 274 -8.61 6.00 2.27
CA LEU A 274 -8.88 6.14 3.70
C LEU A 274 -7.69 5.67 4.55
N SER A 275 -6.93 4.68 4.05
CA SER A 275 -5.69 4.18 4.68
C SER A 275 -4.63 5.25 4.90
N SER A 276 -4.72 6.36 4.17
CA SER A 276 -3.76 7.46 4.26
C SER A 276 -4.31 8.68 4.98
N VAL A 277 -5.58 8.65 5.40
CA VAL A 277 -6.22 9.72 6.16
C VAL A 277 -5.94 9.49 7.65
N HIS A 278 -5.26 10.44 8.29
CA HIS A 278 -5.00 10.40 9.73
C HIS A 278 -6.17 10.95 10.53
N GLU A 279 -6.55 12.19 10.23
CA GLU A 279 -7.63 12.89 10.93
C GLU A 279 -8.25 13.99 10.06
N THR A 280 -9.40 14.50 10.52
CA THR A 280 -10.11 15.61 9.87
C THR A 280 -10.31 16.73 10.87
N VAL A 281 -10.06 17.96 10.45
CA VAL A 281 -10.09 19.15 11.30
C VAL A 281 -11.03 20.17 10.68
N LYS A 282 -11.88 20.80 11.49
CA LYS A 282 -12.68 21.95 11.04
C LYS A 282 -11.80 23.19 11.00
N THR A 283 -11.87 23.95 9.91
CA THR A 283 -11.06 25.17 9.71
C THR A 283 -11.26 26.20 10.84
N GLU A 284 -12.47 26.30 11.39
CA GLU A 284 -12.78 27.20 12.53
C GLU A 284 -12.06 26.81 13.83
N GLN A 285 -11.69 25.54 13.96
CA GLN A 285 -11.00 24.99 15.13
C GLN A 285 -9.49 24.83 14.88
N ALA A 286 -9.03 25.24 13.70
CA ALA A 286 -7.66 25.12 13.25
C ALA A 286 -6.89 26.43 13.43
N GLU A 287 -5.73 26.36 14.07
CA GLU A 287 -4.80 27.48 14.09
C GLU A 287 -3.97 27.49 12.80
N ILE A 288 -4.32 28.39 11.89
CA ILE A 288 -3.67 28.49 10.58
C ILE A 288 -2.72 29.69 10.57
N TYR A 289 -1.45 29.41 10.35
CA TYR A 289 -0.38 30.39 10.27
C TYR A 289 0.14 30.50 8.83
N TYR A 290 0.90 31.55 8.55
CA TYR A 290 1.61 31.69 7.29
C TYR A 290 3.12 31.61 7.54
N ALA A 291 3.75 30.55 7.04
CA ALA A 291 5.21 30.42 7.00
C ALA A 291 5.68 30.63 5.56
N ASN A 292 6.59 31.58 5.31
CA ASN A 292 7.09 31.90 3.96
C ASN A 292 5.97 32.14 2.91
N LYS A 293 4.90 32.86 3.29
CA LYS A 293 3.69 33.11 2.48
C LYS A 293 2.86 31.86 2.15
N LYS A 294 3.08 30.75 2.84
CA LYS A 294 2.34 29.49 2.67
C LYS A 294 1.52 29.17 3.91
N PRO A 295 0.27 28.74 3.73
CA PRO A 295 -0.60 28.38 4.84
C PRO A 295 -0.11 27.08 5.49
N VAL A 296 0.05 27.10 6.81
CA VAL A 296 0.41 25.93 7.63
C VAL A 296 -0.59 25.81 8.77
N LEU A 297 -0.98 24.59 9.07
CA LEU A 297 -1.80 24.24 10.21
C LEU A 297 -0.87 23.92 11.39
N SER A 298 -1.06 24.59 12.52
CA SER A 298 -0.51 24.11 13.78
C SER A 298 -1.50 23.13 14.39
N LEU A 299 -1.13 21.85 14.45
CA LEU A 299 -1.95 20.80 15.04
C LEU A 299 -1.15 20.07 16.11
N ARG A 300 -1.44 20.37 17.37
CA ARG A 300 -0.67 19.91 18.53
C ARG A 300 0.79 20.38 18.41
N GLU A 301 1.74 19.47 18.28
CA GLU A 301 3.17 19.80 18.12
C GLU A 301 3.63 19.80 16.66
N ASP A 302 2.74 19.46 15.72
CA ASP A 302 3.06 19.37 14.30
C ASP A 302 2.72 20.68 13.54
N VAL A 303 3.66 21.11 12.69
CA VAL A 303 3.42 22.16 11.68
C VAL A 303 3.16 21.49 10.34
N ILE A 304 1.89 21.45 9.94
CA ILE A 304 1.43 20.71 8.77
C ILE A 304 1.16 21.68 7.60
N PRO A 305 1.85 21.55 6.45
CA PRO A 305 1.58 22.39 5.29
C PRO A 305 0.19 22.13 4.73
N ILE A 306 -0.54 23.19 4.40
CA ILE A 306 -1.88 23.12 3.83
C ILE A 306 -1.83 23.31 2.33
N VAL A 307 -2.53 22.45 1.59
CA VAL A 307 -2.64 22.49 0.14
C VAL A 307 -4.09 22.49 -0.34
N ASN A 308 -4.31 23.03 -1.52
CA ASN A 308 -5.59 22.97 -2.22
C ASN A 308 -5.51 21.91 -3.32
N LEU A 309 -6.37 20.89 -3.23
CA LEU A 309 -6.38 19.75 -4.14
C LEU A 309 -6.59 20.17 -5.61
N ASN A 310 -7.46 21.16 -5.87
CA ASN A 310 -7.69 21.66 -7.23
C ASN A 310 -6.49 22.43 -7.79
N HIS A 311 -5.78 23.20 -6.96
CA HIS A 311 -4.58 23.89 -7.42
C HIS A 311 -3.48 22.89 -7.82
N LEU A 312 -3.34 21.82 -7.04
CA LEU A 312 -2.36 20.77 -7.32
C LEU A 312 -2.70 19.92 -8.55
N LEU A 313 -3.98 19.61 -8.78
CA LEU A 313 -4.40 18.68 -9.85
C LEU A 313 -4.87 19.35 -11.14
N LYS A 314 -5.39 20.59 -11.10
CA LYS A 314 -5.98 21.27 -12.27
C LYS A 314 -5.19 22.50 -12.75
N ALA A 315 -4.03 22.81 -12.15
CA ALA A 315 -3.22 23.98 -12.51
C ALA A 315 -4.03 25.29 -12.61
N SER A 316 -5.03 25.47 -11.74
CA SER A 316 -5.86 26.67 -11.72
C SER A 316 -5.09 27.83 -11.07
N THR A 317 -5.18 29.01 -11.68
CA THR A 317 -4.60 30.29 -11.21
C THR A 317 -5.51 31.07 -10.26
N GLU A 318 -6.67 30.51 -9.89
CA GLU A 318 -7.60 31.18 -8.98
C GLU A 318 -6.99 31.38 -7.59
N THR A 319 -7.22 32.57 -7.04
CA THR A 319 -6.59 33.00 -5.79
C THR A 319 -7.17 32.23 -4.61
N PHE A 320 -6.28 31.50 -3.94
CA PHE A 320 -6.54 30.71 -2.75
C PHE A 320 -7.23 31.53 -1.64
N THR A 321 -8.44 31.14 -1.22
CA THR A 321 -9.18 31.81 -0.13
C THR A 321 -9.55 30.83 0.99
N LEU A 322 -8.89 30.98 2.14
CA LEU A 322 -9.09 30.13 3.33
C LEU A 322 -10.50 30.25 3.94
N ALA A 323 -11.11 31.43 3.85
CA ALA A 323 -12.39 31.73 4.50
C ALA A 323 -13.60 30.96 3.96
N GLN A 324 -13.44 30.24 2.84
CA GLN A 324 -14.55 29.56 2.15
C GLN A 324 -14.52 28.03 2.29
N LYS A 325 -13.47 27.45 2.89
CA LYS A 325 -13.32 25.99 3.03
C LYS A 325 -13.43 25.57 4.50
N PRO A 326 -14.51 24.87 4.90
CA PRO A 326 -14.77 24.56 6.32
C PRO A 326 -13.97 23.39 6.88
N TYR A 327 -13.27 22.60 6.06
CA TYR A 327 -12.60 21.38 6.52
C TYR A 327 -11.19 21.19 5.94
N ILE A 328 -10.33 20.54 6.74
CA ILE A 328 -8.97 20.12 6.40
C ILE A 328 -8.86 18.61 6.66
N VAL A 329 -8.45 17.85 5.66
CA VAL A 329 -8.13 16.42 5.79
C VAL A 329 -6.62 16.27 5.93
N ILE A 330 -6.18 15.71 7.05
CA ILE A 330 -4.76 15.42 7.28
C ILE A 330 -4.46 14.06 6.67
N VAL A 331 -3.62 14.05 5.64
CA VAL A 331 -3.15 12.82 5.00
C VAL A 331 -1.65 12.65 5.20
N GLY A 332 -1.23 11.40 5.34
CA GLY A 332 0.14 11.04 5.70
C GLY A 332 0.78 10.11 4.68
N LEU A 333 2.10 10.30 4.50
CA LEU A 333 2.98 9.35 3.83
C LEU A 333 4.25 9.20 4.68
N ALA A 334 4.40 8.06 5.34
CA ALA A 334 5.39 7.84 6.38
C ALA A 334 5.32 8.95 7.47
N GLU A 335 6.44 9.61 7.77
CA GLU A 335 6.53 10.71 8.75
C GLU A 335 5.97 12.04 8.23
N LYS A 336 5.64 12.15 6.93
CA LYS A 336 5.25 13.42 6.31
C LYS A 336 3.74 13.56 6.29
N LYS A 337 3.25 14.73 6.71
CA LYS A 337 1.81 15.08 6.70
C LYS A 337 1.57 16.28 5.80
N ILE A 338 0.42 16.28 5.12
CA ILE A 338 -0.13 17.45 4.42
C ILE A 338 -1.60 17.60 4.81
N GLY A 339 -2.05 18.83 4.95
CA GLY A 339 -3.47 19.16 5.12
C GLY A 339 -4.09 19.48 3.78
N ILE A 340 -5.10 18.72 3.36
CA ILE A 340 -5.87 19.00 2.15
C ILE A 340 -7.14 19.74 2.57
N MET A 341 -7.29 21.00 2.14
CA MET A 341 -8.55 21.70 2.35
C MET A 341 -9.61 21.27 1.36
N ILE A 342 -10.81 21.08 1.89
CA ILE A 342 -11.98 20.63 1.14
C ILE A 342 -13.21 21.47 1.53
N ASP A 343 -14.21 21.44 0.67
CA ASP A 343 -15.46 22.17 0.87
C ASP A 343 -16.43 21.33 1.69
N LYS A 344 -16.58 20.04 1.36
CA LYS A 344 -17.50 19.12 2.04
C LYS A 344 -16.96 17.70 2.10
N PHE A 345 -17.36 16.99 3.16
CA PHE A 345 -17.31 15.54 3.23
C PHE A 345 -18.60 14.97 2.67
N LEU A 346 -18.50 14.01 1.76
CA LEU A 346 -19.66 13.33 1.19
C LEU A 346 -19.87 11.94 1.82
N GLY A 347 -18.81 11.33 2.35
CA GLY A 347 -18.90 10.05 3.06
C GLY A 347 -17.71 9.14 2.77
N GLN A 348 -17.87 7.87 3.11
CA GLN A 348 -16.89 6.82 2.84
C GLN A 348 -17.55 5.73 1.99
N GLU A 349 -16.86 5.28 0.94
CA GLU A 349 -17.34 4.21 0.07
C GLU A 349 -16.21 3.26 -0.35
N GLU A 350 -16.57 2.00 -0.58
CA GLU A 350 -15.69 1.07 -1.28
C GLU A 350 -15.77 1.33 -2.78
N VAL A 351 -14.63 1.68 -3.37
CA VAL A 351 -14.54 2.05 -4.79
C VAL A 351 -13.55 1.17 -5.51
N VAL A 352 -13.87 0.81 -6.75
CA VAL A 352 -12.96 0.07 -7.64
C VAL A 352 -12.06 1.07 -8.34
N ILE A 353 -10.74 0.99 -8.11
CA ILE A 353 -9.75 1.75 -8.87
C ILE A 353 -9.70 1.19 -10.28
N LYS A 354 -9.99 2.03 -11.26
CA LYS A 354 -9.69 1.78 -12.67
C LYS A 354 -8.46 2.58 -13.07
N SER A 355 -7.51 1.90 -13.70
CA SER A 355 -6.38 2.56 -14.34
C SER A 355 -6.90 3.49 -15.44
N LEU A 356 -6.31 4.68 -15.54
CA LEU A 356 -6.62 5.67 -16.59
C LEU A 356 -6.08 5.26 -17.97
N GLY A 357 -5.44 4.08 -18.08
CA GLY A 357 -4.96 3.51 -19.33
C GLY A 357 -3.65 4.13 -19.82
N GLN A 358 -3.04 3.49 -20.84
CA GLN A 358 -1.75 3.92 -21.39
C GLN A 358 -1.82 5.27 -22.14
N TYR A 359 -3.00 5.71 -22.57
CA TYR A 359 -3.20 6.95 -23.32
C TYR A 359 -3.02 8.23 -22.47
N LEU A 360 -3.24 8.14 -21.15
CA LEU A 360 -3.12 9.27 -20.23
C LEU A 360 -1.78 9.32 -19.49
N GLY A 361 -0.88 8.34 -19.69
CA GLY A 361 0.39 8.26 -18.99
C GLY A 361 0.25 8.18 -17.46
N THR A 362 1.37 8.30 -16.74
CA THR A 362 1.36 8.49 -15.29
C THR A 362 0.99 9.95 -14.99
N THR A 363 -0.24 10.18 -14.52
CA THR A 363 -0.70 11.50 -14.08
C THR A 363 -0.26 11.71 -12.63
N GLU A 364 0.76 12.55 -12.44
CA GLU A 364 1.29 12.88 -11.11
C GLU A 364 0.13 13.42 -10.24
N GLY A 365 -0.11 12.78 -9.08
CA GLY A 365 -1.20 13.16 -8.16
C GLY A 365 -2.52 12.40 -8.35
N VAL A 366 -2.63 11.50 -9.34
CA VAL A 366 -3.83 10.68 -9.58
C VAL A 366 -3.47 9.19 -9.65
N ALA A 367 -4.02 8.39 -8.74
CA ALA A 367 -3.81 6.94 -8.68
C ALA A 367 -4.67 6.20 -9.70
N GLY A 368 -5.81 6.78 -10.06
CA GLY A 368 -6.77 6.22 -11.01
C GLY A 368 -8.10 6.96 -10.96
N ALA A 369 -9.13 6.34 -11.50
CA ALA A 369 -10.49 6.86 -11.43
C ALA A 369 -11.49 5.76 -11.10
N THR A 370 -12.67 6.16 -10.64
CA THR A 370 -13.81 5.26 -10.43
C THR A 370 -15.09 5.92 -10.94
N ILE A 371 -16.13 5.13 -11.10
CA ILE A 371 -17.48 5.60 -11.43
C ILE A 371 -18.33 5.34 -10.19
N LEU A 372 -18.96 6.38 -9.64
CA LEU A 372 -19.84 6.22 -8.48
C LEU A 372 -21.26 5.85 -8.92
N GLY A 373 -22.15 5.59 -7.95
CA GLY A 373 -23.55 5.22 -8.20
C GLY A 373 -24.34 6.25 -9.02
N ASP A 374 -23.87 7.50 -9.09
CA ASP A 374 -24.42 8.59 -9.91
C ASP A 374 -23.94 8.55 -11.38
N GLY A 375 -23.11 7.59 -11.75
CA GLY A 375 -22.54 7.43 -13.09
C GLY A 375 -21.43 8.42 -13.44
N ARG A 376 -21.00 9.28 -12.49
CA ARG A 376 -19.94 10.27 -12.74
C ARG A 376 -18.57 9.70 -12.41
N ILE A 377 -17.58 10.08 -13.23
CA ILE A 377 -16.18 9.69 -13.04
C ILE A 377 -15.56 10.58 -11.96
N ARG A 378 -14.97 9.96 -10.94
CA ARG A 378 -14.22 10.62 -9.86
C ARG A 378 -12.77 10.18 -9.86
N LEU A 379 -11.87 11.12 -9.57
CA LEU A 379 -10.43 10.84 -9.50
C LEU A 379 -10.06 10.35 -8.10
N ILE A 380 -9.23 9.32 -8.07
CA ILE A 380 -8.62 8.78 -6.86
C ILE A 380 -7.25 9.42 -6.73
N VAL A 381 -7.01 10.10 -5.62
CA VAL A 381 -5.79 10.89 -5.41
C VAL A 381 -4.61 9.97 -5.12
N ASP A 382 -3.52 10.11 -5.87
CA ASP A 382 -2.23 9.52 -5.53
C ASP A 382 -1.47 10.46 -4.59
N LEU A 383 -1.34 10.07 -3.33
CA LEU A 383 -0.67 10.89 -2.34
C LEU A 383 0.83 11.00 -2.60
N ILE A 384 1.50 9.97 -3.13
CA ILE A 384 2.93 10.06 -3.43
C ILE A 384 3.16 11.15 -4.47
N GLY A 385 2.38 11.13 -5.55
CA GLY A 385 2.35 12.19 -6.56
C GLY A 385 1.98 13.54 -5.95
N LEU A 386 0.96 13.60 -5.09
CA LEU A 386 0.53 14.84 -4.44
C LEU A 386 1.63 15.47 -3.58
N PHE A 387 2.34 14.68 -2.78
CA PHE A 387 3.49 15.13 -1.98
C PHE A 387 4.64 15.63 -2.86
N ASN A 388 4.87 15.02 -4.03
CA ASN A 388 5.90 15.47 -4.97
C ASN A 388 5.54 16.79 -5.64
N ILE A 389 4.28 16.98 -6.05
CA ILE A 389 3.78 18.26 -6.58
C ILE A 389 3.84 19.32 -5.49
N ALA A 390 3.40 18.98 -4.28
CA ALA A 390 3.44 19.87 -3.13
C ALA A 390 4.87 20.36 -2.88
N LYS A 391 5.90 19.52 -2.90
CA LYS A 391 7.32 19.95 -2.75
C LYS A 391 7.86 20.86 -3.86
N ARG A 392 7.25 20.86 -5.05
CA ARG A 392 7.69 21.74 -6.15
C ARG A 392 7.10 23.14 -6.01
N ILE A 393 5.92 23.23 -5.38
CA ILE A 393 5.14 24.46 -5.23
C ILE A 393 5.32 25.05 -3.81
N CYS A 394 5.50 24.19 -2.80
CA CYS A 394 5.79 24.45 -1.39
C CYS A 394 7.30 24.35 -1.12
#